data_AF-A0A3C2BC90-F1
#
_entry.id   AF-A0A3C2BC90-F1
#
_cell.length_a   1.000
_cell.length_b   1.000
_cell.length_c   1.000
_cell.angle_alpha   90.00
_cell.angle_beta   90.00
_cell.angle_gamma   90.00
#
_symmetry.space_group_name_H-M   'P 1'
#
loop_
_entity.id
_entity.type
_entity.pdbx_description
1 polymer ?
#
loop_
_entity_poly.entity_id
_entity_poly.type
_entity_poly.pdbx_seq_one_letter_code
_entity_poly.pdbx_strand_id
1 'polypeptide(L)'
;LAAIVLVVANVVNLICDAVYMKVFDMGVRGAALATLTGYFVGLFVTVPYIKSKSRSLHFDFKSLSFSAFTEIFICGLPNAFNSVLMTVKMLVLNRTAIDILGDNGASAVAICNNCLSFASIFIGGSAQTMLPIIGVLYGENDRRGMIAAVKKALQVVIGAGILMIIVFEIFPRQVALLFNVKTDELMNIAIMAIRLFGLSLPFFAVVYVFISFYQASAKRGFAIAITLCEGLVFIVPLILVLSRLFTKNGIGIWLTFVINEVCVLLMIFIVGNIIKSKTNKDNILLLDSEIQKSLDISIKAEVNNATILSEKVCTFCEENGVDKSRANAAGLAVEEMTVNIITYGYKMKKNENIDIIVRINGDEIIIRIRDNGIPFNPFEYIPDKDMKEIESNIGGIAILKKIARSAEYSRALGFNNLIIKV
;
A
#
# COMPACT_ATOMS: atom_id res chain seq x y z
N LEU A 1 -7.90 6.01 -14.67
CA LEU A 1 -8.93 5.07 -15.18
C LEU A 1 -9.67 4.34 -14.07
N ALA A 2 -8.99 3.57 -13.20
CA ALA A 2 -9.65 2.78 -12.15
C ALA A 2 -10.60 3.59 -11.26
N ALA A 3 -10.18 4.78 -10.80
CA ALA A 3 -11.05 5.68 -10.04
C ALA A 3 -12.29 6.15 -10.83
N ILE A 4 -12.14 6.43 -12.12
CA ILE A 4 -13.24 6.87 -12.99
C ILE A 4 -14.28 5.75 -13.13
N VAL A 5 -13.83 4.50 -13.30
CA VAL A 5 -14.70 3.32 -13.38
C VAL A 5 -15.56 3.20 -12.12
N LEU A 6 -14.94 3.31 -10.94
CA LEU A 6 -15.65 3.23 -9.66
C LEU A 6 -16.63 4.39 -9.46
N VAL A 7 -16.25 5.61 -9.81
CA VAL A 7 -17.12 6.79 -9.69
C VAL A 7 -18.33 6.66 -10.61
N VAL A 8 -18.13 6.33 -11.88
CA VAL A 8 -19.22 6.17 -12.85
C VAL A 8 -20.15 5.03 -12.41
N ALA A 9 -19.60 3.89 -11.99
CA ALA A 9 -20.40 2.75 -11.52
C ALA A 9 -21.30 3.14 -10.34
N ASN A 10 -20.77 3.85 -9.34
CA ASN A 10 -21.54 4.28 -8.16
C ASN A 10 -22.55 5.39 -8.47
N VAL A 11 -22.22 6.34 -9.34
CA VAL A 11 -23.17 7.39 -9.77
C VAL A 11 -24.34 6.78 -10.54
N VAL A 12 -24.06 5.85 -11.46
CA VAL A 12 -25.11 5.13 -12.19
C VAL A 12 -25.95 4.30 -11.22
N ASN A 13 -25.32 3.60 -10.26
CA ASN A 13 -26.02 2.85 -9.23
C ASN A 13 -27.00 3.75 -8.46
N LEU A 14 -26.54 4.91 -7.97
CA LEU A 14 -27.37 5.85 -7.20
C LEU A 14 -28.57 6.38 -8.01
N ILE A 15 -28.37 6.69 -9.29
CA ILE A 15 -29.45 7.13 -10.18
C ILE A 15 -30.44 5.99 -10.41
N CYS A 16 -29.94 4.79 -10.71
CA CYS A 16 -30.76 3.60 -10.91
C CYS A 16 -31.53 3.20 -9.64
N ASP A 17 -30.96 3.36 -8.44
CA ASP A 17 -31.67 3.14 -7.18
C ASP A 17 -32.88 4.06 -7.08
N ALA A 18 -32.71 5.35 -7.34
CA ALA A 18 -33.81 6.31 -7.32
C ALA A 18 -34.90 5.95 -8.34
N VAL A 19 -34.52 5.51 -9.55
CA VAL A 19 -35.48 5.12 -10.59
C VAL A 19 -36.16 3.80 -10.26
N TYR A 20 -35.41 2.74 -9.99
CA TYR A 20 -35.93 1.39 -9.79
C TYR A 20 -36.73 1.26 -8.49
N MET A 21 -36.31 1.94 -7.41
CA MET A 21 -37.04 1.90 -6.16
C MET A 21 -38.21 2.88 -6.12
N LYS A 22 -38.07 4.15 -6.54
CA LYS A 22 -39.16 5.13 -6.41
C LYS A 22 -40.10 5.18 -7.60
N VAL A 23 -39.61 5.01 -8.83
CA VAL A 23 -40.42 5.15 -10.04
C VAL A 23 -41.05 3.82 -10.44
N PHE A 24 -40.29 2.72 -10.37
CA PHE A 24 -40.79 1.39 -10.72
C PHE A 24 -41.25 0.55 -9.53
N ASP A 25 -41.12 1.06 -8.31
CA ASP A 25 -41.59 0.43 -7.06
C ASP A 25 -41.12 -1.03 -6.87
N MET A 26 -39.90 -1.33 -7.34
CA MET A 26 -39.35 -2.69 -7.31
C MET A 26 -38.78 -3.11 -5.95
N GLY A 27 -38.85 -2.23 -4.94
CA GLY A 27 -38.32 -2.45 -3.59
C GLY A 27 -36.84 -2.89 -3.59
N VAL A 28 -36.51 -3.87 -2.73
CA VAL A 28 -35.14 -4.39 -2.57
C VAL A 28 -34.62 -5.07 -3.86
N ARG A 29 -35.52 -5.62 -4.69
CA ARG A 29 -35.14 -6.20 -5.98
C ARG A 29 -34.64 -5.12 -6.95
N GLY A 30 -35.22 -3.93 -6.88
CA GLY A 30 -34.75 -2.74 -7.59
C GLY A 30 -33.34 -2.34 -7.17
N ALA A 31 -33.06 -2.33 -5.87
CA ALA A 31 -31.74 -2.00 -5.34
C ALA A 31 -30.64 -2.97 -5.81
N ALA A 32 -30.95 -4.27 -5.83
CA ALA A 32 -30.05 -5.29 -6.36
C ALA A 32 -29.77 -5.08 -7.87
N LEU A 33 -30.80 -4.74 -8.65
CA LEU A 33 -30.68 -4.50 -10.09
C LEU A 33 -29.90 -3.21 -10.40
N ALA A 34 -30.08 -2.16 -9.60
CA ALA A 34 -29.33 -0.91 -9.70
C ALA A 34 -27.83 -1.16 -9.50
N THR A 35 -27.49 -1.94 -8.47
CA THR A 35 -26.10 -2.32 -8.17
C THR A 35 -25.47 -3.10 -9.32
N LEU A 36 -26.19 -4.08 -9.88
CA LEU A 36 -25.74 -4.84 -11.04
C LEU A 36 -25.54 -3.94 -12.26
N THR A 37 -26.49 -3.05 -12.54
CA THR A 37 -26.42 -2.09 -13.65
C THR A 37 -25.21 -1.16 -13.51
N GLY A 38 -24.95 -0.63 -12.32
CA GLY A 38 -23.80 0.22 -12.03
C GLY A 38 -22.48 -0.47 -12.34
N TYR A 39 -22.29 -1.71 -11.87
CA TYR A 39 -21.08 -2.49 -12.18
C TYR A 39 -20.95 -2.84 -13.67
N PHE A 40 -22.05 -3.16 -14.35
CA PHE A 40 -22.04 -3.39 -15.80
C PHE A 40 -21.61 -2.14 -16.57
N VAL A 41 -22.13 -0.96 -16.24
CA VAL A 41 -21.70 0.30 -16.87
C VAL A 41 -20.23 0.60 -16.56
N GLY A 42 -19.79 0.37 -15.31
CA GLY A 42 -18.38 0.47 -14.94
C GLY A 42 -17.47 -0.41 -15.81
N LEU A 43 -17.88 -1.64 -16.10
CA LEU A 43 -17.16 -2.53 -17.01
C LEU A 43 -17.00 -1.91 -18.41
N PHE A 44 -18.06 -1.30 -18.96
CA PHE A 44 -17.99 -0.65 -20.27
C PHE A 44 -17.02 0.54 -20.31
N VAL A 45 -16.84 1.26 -19.21
CA VAL A 45 -15.84 2.35 -19.09
C VAL A 45 -14.40 1.83 -19.26
N THR A 46 -14.14 0.55 -19.02
CA THR A 46 -12.81 -0.06 -19.23
C THR A 46 -12.51 -0.40 -20.69
N VAL A 47 -13.53 -0.52 -21.54
CA VAL A 47 -13.40 -0.96 -22.95
C VAL A 47 -12.47 -0.06 -23.79
N PRO A 48 -12.52 1.28 -23.69
CA PRO A 48 -11.60 2.15 -24.44
C PRO A 48 -10.12 1.88 -24.10
N TYR A 49 -9.80 1.58 -22.83
CA TYR A 49 -8.44 1.22 -22.43
C TYR A 49 -8.03 -0.13 -22.98
N ILE A 50 -8.93 -1.11 -22.92
CA ILE A 50 -8.69 -2.43 -23.53
C ILE A 50 -8.41 -2.30 -25.03
N LYS A 51 -9.06 -1.38 -25.73
CA LYS A 51 -8.86 -1.12 -27.17
C LYS A 51 -7.67 -0.18 -27.47
N SER A 52 -7.05 0.44 -26.46
CA SER A 52 -5.95 1.39 -26.67
C SER A 52 -4.67 0.69 -27.14
N LYS A 53 -3.95 1.32 -28.09
CA LYS A 53 -2.61 0.89 -28.53
C LYS A 53 -1.54 1.06 -27.44
N SER A 54 -1.80 1.91 -26.45
CA SER A 54 -0.88 2.20 -25.33
C SER A 54 -1.15 1.35 -24.08
N ARG A 55 -1.94 0.27 -24.20
CA ARG A 55 -2.26 -0.61 -23.07
C ARG A 55 -1.03 -1.40 -22.63
N SER A 56 -0.85 -1.54 -21.33
CA SER A 56 0.25 -2.35 -20.77
C SER A 56 -0.04 -3.86 -20.81
N LEU A 57 -1.31 -4.27 -20.89
CA LEU A 57 -1.74 -5.66 -20.84
C LEU A 57 -2.52 -6.06 -22.10
N HIS A 58 -2.22 -7.26 -22.60
CA HIS A 58 -2.85 -7.84 -23.79
C HIS A 58 -3.63 -9.09 -23.41
N PHE A 59 -4.86 -9.23 -23.94
CA PHE A 59 -5.60 -10.48 -23.81
C PHE A 59 -5.00 -11.52 -24.74
N ASP A 60 -4.39 -12.55 -24.15
CA ASP A 60 -3.91 -13.72 -24.88
C ASP A 60 -4.60 -14.96 -24.33
N PHE A 61 -5.45 -15.58 -25.15
CA PHE A 61 -6.14 -16.81 -24.79
C PHE A 61 -5.27 -18.05 -25.02
N LYS A 62 -4.12 -17.93 -25.71
CA LYS A 62 -3.21 -19.06 -25.97
C LYS A 62 -2.35 -19.43 -24.77
N SER A 63 -2.20 -18.52 -23.80
CA SER A 63 -1.47 -18.74 -22.55
C SER A 63 -2.31 -19.36 -21.43
N LEU A 64 -3.59 -19.67 -21.70
CA LEU A 64 -4.46 -20.39 -20.76
C LEU A 64 -3.91 -21.80 -20.51
N SER A 65 -3.33 -22.01 -19.33
CA SER A 65 -2.83 -23.30 -18.88
C SER A 65 -3.38 -23.64 -17.50
N PHE A 66 -3.53 -24.95 -17.22
CA PHE A 66 -3.92 -25.40 -15.88
C PHE A 66 -2.89 -24.98 -14.81
N SER A 67 -1.62 -24.86 -15.19
CA SER A 67 -0.58 -24.33 -14.31
C SER A 67 -0.84 -22.88 -13.93
N ALA A 68 -1.18 -22.02 -14.91
CA ALA A 68 -1.52 -20.62 -14.64
C ALA A 68 -2.78 -20.50 -13.76
N PHE A 69 -3.79 -21.35 -13.99
CA PHE A 69 -4.97 -21.41 -13.13
C PHE A 69 -4.61 -21.77 -11.68
N THR A 70 -3.77 -22.79 -11.50
CA THR A 70 -3.31 -23.24 -10.17
C THR A 70 -2.53 -22.14 -9.47
N GLU A 71 -1.67 -21.42 -10.18
CA GLU A 71 -0.92 -20.28 -9.64
C GLU A 71 -1.85 -19.15 -9.20
N ILE A 72 -2.84 -18.78 -10.03
CA ILE A 72 -3.86 -17.78 -9.68
C ILE A 72 -4.64 -18.21 -8.42
N PHE A 73 -5.03 -19.48 -8.33
CA PHE A 73 -5.75 -20.02 -7.18
C PHE A 73 -4.91 -19.94 -5.90
N ILE A 74 -3.65 -20.38 -5.95
CA ILE A 74 -2.71 -20.32 -4.82
C ILE A 74 -2.46 -18.86 -4.41
N CYS A 75 -2.33 -17.94 -5.37
CA CYS A 75 -2.18 -16.52 -5.10
C CYS A 75 -3.44 -15.90 -4.46
N GLY A 76 -4.63 -16.38 -4.81
CA GLY A 76 -5.91 -15.92 -4.25
C GLY A 76 -6.24 -16.49 -2.86
N LEU A 77 -5.68 -17.66 -2.52
CA LEU A 77 -5.98 -18.39 -1.29
C LEU A 77 -5.79 -17.55 0.00
N PRO A 78 -4.73 -16.74 0.17
CA PRO A 78 -4.57 -15.90 1.35
C PRO A 78 -5.69 -14.86 1.52
N ASN A 79 -6.16 -14.25 0.43
CA ASN A 79 -7.25 -13.27 0.47
C ASN A 79 -8.60 -13.92 0.77
N ALA A 80 -8.84 -15.10 0.19
CA ALA A 80 -10.02 -15.91 0.51
C ALA A 80 -10.00 -16.31 2.00
N PHE A 81 -8.85 -16.73 2.51
CA PHE A 81 -8.68 -17.08 3.91
C PHE A 81 -8.93 -15.87 4.84
N ASN A 82 -8.39 -14.69 4.51
CA ASN A 82 -8.69 -13.44 5.24
C ASN A 82 -10.20 -13.16 5.28
N SER A 83 -10.90 -13.35 4.15
CA SER A 83 -12.36 -13.16 4.07
C SER A 83 -13.12 -14.14 4.97
N VAL A 84 -12.66 -15.40 5.05
CA VAL A 84 -13.23 -16.39 5.98
C VAL A 84 -12.98 -15.99 7.43
N LEU A 85 -11.77 -15.54 7.79
CA LEU A 85 -11.46 -15.08 9.15
C LEU A 85 -12.37 -13.91 9.56
N MET A 86 -12.54 -12.92 8.69
CA MET A 86 -13.45 -11.79 8.93
C MET A 86 -14.90 -12.23 9.07
N THR A 87 -15.35 -13.19 8.26
CA THR A 87 -16.69 -13.75 8.35
C THR A 87 -16.91 -14.44 9.70
N VAL A 88 -15.95 -15.26 10.15
CA VAL A 88 -16.00 -15.93 11.45
C VAL A 88 -16.02 -14.92 12.60
N LYS A 89 -15.12 -13.91 12.57
CA LYS A 89 -15.09 -12.80 13.56
C LYS A 89 -16.45 -12.14 13.69
N MET A 90 -17.07 -11.78 12.56
CA MET A 90 -18.35 -11.09 12.53
C MET A 90 -19.52 -11.98 12.97
N LEU A 91 -19.49 -13.26 12.62
CA LEU A 91 -20.50 -14.23 13.07
C LEU A 91 -20.45 -14.41 14.58
N VAL A 92 -19.27 -14.60 15.16
CA VAL A 92 -19.07 -14.74 16.61
C VAL A 92 -19.51 -13.46 17.33
N LEU A 93 -19.09 -12.30 16.85
CA LEU A 93 -19.46 -11.00 17.42
C LEU A 93 -20.98 -10.79 17.40
N ASN A 94 -21.61 -10.97 16.24
CA ASN A 94 -23.04 -10.73 16.07
C ASN A 94 -23.87 -11.73 16.90
N ARG A 95 -23.47 -13.01 16.90
CA ARG A 95 -24.14 -14.03 17.71
C ARG A 95 -24.04 -13.73 19.21
N THR A 96 -22.85 -13.36 19.68
CA THR A 96 -22.64 -12.99 21.09
C THR A 96 -23.44 -11.73 21.48
N ALA A 97 -23.54 -10.76 20.58
CA ALA A 97 -24.35 -9.57 20.80
C ALA A 97 -25.85 -9.88 20.90
N ILE A 98 -26.36 -10.77 20.04
CA ILE A 98 -27.76 -11.26 20.12
C ILE A 98 -28.00 -12.02 21.42
N ASP A 99 -27.09 -12.92 21.81
CA ASP A 99 -27.27 -13.75 23.00
C ASP A 99 -27.29 -12.93 24.30
N ILE A 100 -26.65 -11.76 24.35
CA ILE A 100 -26.55 -10.91 25.56
C ILE A 100 -27.53 -9.73 25.54
N LEU A 101 -27.69 -9.07 24.39
CA LEU A 101 -28.45 -7.82 24.25
C LEU A 101 -29.68 -7.95 23.34
N GLY A 102 -29.98 -9.16 22.83
CA GLY A 102 -31.08 -9.39 21.89
C GLY A 102 -30.89 -8.63 20.56
N ASP A 103 -32.01 -8.34 19.89
CA ASP A 103 -32.03 -7.64 18.59
C ASP A 103 -31.39 -6.23 18.65
N ASN A 104 -31.46 -5.59 19.82
CA ASN A 104 -30.78 -4.31 20.07
C ASN A 104 -29.25 -4.47 19.98
N GLY A 105 -28.70 -5.61 20.40
CA GLY A 105 -27.28 -5.94 20.27
C GLY A 105 -26.83 -6.07 18.82
N ALA A 106 -27.58 -6.83 18.00
CA ALA A 106 -27.30 -6.96 16.58
C ALA A 106 -27.32 -5.61 15.86
N SER A 107 -28.30 -4.77 16.20
CA SER A 107 -28.42 -3.41 15.67
C SER A 107 -27.22 -2.54 16.05
N ALA A 108 -26.74 -2.63 17.30
CA ALA A 108 -25.55 -1.91 17.74
C ALA A 108 -24.27 -2.37 17.02
N VAL A 109 -24.10 -3.68 16.77
CA VAL A 109 -22.99 -4.21 15.96
C VAL A 109 -23.04 -3.64 14.53
N ALA A 110 -24.23 -3.57 13.91
CA ALA A 110 -24.39 -2.98 12.59
C ALA A 110 -23.99 -1.48 12.55
N ILE A 111 -24.33 -0.73 13.60
CA ILE A 111 -23.91 0.68 13.74
C ILE A 111 -22.39 0.78 13.81
N CYS A 112 -21.72 -0.05 14.63
CA CYS A 112 -20.25 -0.08 14.70
C CYS A 112 -19.61 -0.40 13.34
N ASN A 113 -20.17 -1.33 12.57
CA ASN A 113 -19.68 -1.67 11.23
C ASN A 113 -19.84 -0.52 10.24
N ASN A 114 -20.93 0.24 10.33
CA ASN A 114 -21.09 1.45 9.52
C ASN A 114 -20.08 2.52 9.93
N CYS A 115 -19.86 2.73 11.23
CA CYS A 115 -18.80 3.61 11.74
C CYS A 115 -17.41 3.19 11.23
N LEU A 116 -17.11 1.88 11.23
CA LEU A 116 -15.88 1.33 10.66
C LEU A 116 -15.77 1.63 9.17
N SER A 117 -16.87 1.53 8.42
CA SER A 117 -16.90 1.81 6.98
C SER A 117 -16.56 3.27 6.67
N PHE A 118 -16.97 4.22 7.52
CA PHE A 118 -16.52 5.61 7.39
C PHE A 118 -15.04 5.78 7.74
N ALA A 119 -14.58 5.16 8.84
CA ALA A 119 -13.17 5.23 9.24
C ALA A 119 -12.24 4.58 8.20
N SER A 120 -12.68 3.50 7.54
CA SER A 120 -11.91 2.75 6.56
C SER A 120 -11.64 3.54 5.28
N ILE A 121 -12.42 4.58 4.97
CA ILE A 121 -12.14 5.49 3.85
C ILE A 121 -10.74 6.12 4.02
N PHE A 122 -10.43 6.60 5.22
CA PHE A 122 -9.15 7.22 5.53
C PHE A 122 -8.05 6.19 5.78
N ILE A 123 -8.34 5.20 6.62
CA ILE A 123 -7.37 4.17 7.03
C ILE A 123 -6.99 3.29 5.83
N GLY A 124 -8.01 2.75 5.16
CA GLY A 124 -7.86 1.93 3.97
C GLY A 124 -7.29 2.71 2.79
N GLY A 125 -7.74 3.94 2.55
CA GLY A 125 -7.21 4.78 1.47
C GLY A 125 -5.71 5.08 1.62
N SER A 126 -5.25 5.43 2.83
CA SER A 126 -3.83 5.65 3.13
C SER A 126 -3.02 4.36 2.96
N ALA A 127 -3.46 3.26 3.56
CA ALA A 127 -2.75 1.99 3.53
C ALA A 127 -2.69 1.37 2.11
N GLN A 128 -3.78 1.44 1.34
CA GLN A 128 -3.81 0.98 -0.05
C GLN A 128 -2.94 1.85 -0.97
N THR A 129 -2.78 3.14 -0.67
CA THR A 129 -1.84 4.02 -1.39
C THR A 129 -0.39 3.70 -1.02
N MET A 130 -0.15 3.41 0.26
CA MET A 130 1.18 3.02 0.75
C MET A 130 1.64 1.68 0.17
N LEU A 131 0.74 0.71 -0.01
CA LEU A 131 1.06 -0.65 -0.47
C LEU A 131 1.92 -0.70 -1.76
N PRO A 132 1.54 -0.08 -2.90
CA PRO A 132 2.37 -0.06 -4.11
C PRO A 132 3.62 0.81 -3.94
N ILE A 133 3.56 1.90 -3.16
CA ILE A 133 4.73 2.75 -2.89
C ILE A 133 5.82 1.94 -2.17
N ILE A 134 5.46 1.21 -1.12
CA ILE A 134 6.39 0.34 -0.40
C ILE A 134 6.86 -0.80 -1.30
N GLY A 135 6.01 -1.38 -2.14
CA GLY A 135 6.42 -2.42 -3.08
C GLY A 135 7.51 -1.96 -4.05
N VAL A 136 7.36 -0.75 -4.61
CA VAL A 136 8.37 -0.12 -5.48
C VAL A 136 9.64 0.19 -4.69
N LEU A 137 9.53 0.88 -3.55
CA LEU A 137 10.68 1.25 -2.73
C LEU A 137 11.44 0.02 -2.19
N TYR A 138 10.72 -1.07 -1.91
CA TYR A 138 11.32 -2.33 -1.50
C TYR A 138 12.13 -2.96 -2.65
N GLY A 139 11.59 -2.98 -3.87
CA GLY A 139 12.36 -3.41 -5.06
C GLY A 139 13.56 -2.52 -5.35
N GLU A 140 13.45 -1.23 -5.04
CA GLU A 140 14.52 -0.23 -5.14
C GLU A 140 15.53 -0.29 -3.97
N ASN A 141 15.30 -1.18 -3.00
CA ASN A 141 16.03 -1.29 -1.74
C ASN A 141 16.08 0.05 -0.96
N ASP A 142 15.15 0.97 -1.21
CA ASP A 142 15.10 2.32 -0.64
C ASP A 142 14.53 2.33 0.78
N ARG A 143 15.40 1.99 1.73
CA ARG A 143 15.07 1.96 3.17
C ARG A 143 14.57 3.31 3.69
N ARG A 144 15.23 4.41 3.32
CA ARG A 144 14.86 5.76 3.80
C ARG A 144 13.49 6.16 3.25
N GLY A 145 13.27 5.93 1.95
CA GLY A 145 11.97 6.11 1.32
C GLY A 145 10.88 5.28 1.99
N MET A 146 11.14 4.01 2.28
CA MET A 146 10.17 3.13 2.97
C MET A 146 9.80 3.67 4.36
N ILE A 147 10.79 4.08 5.17
CA ILE A 147 10.54 4.65 6.50
C ILE A 147 9.73 5.96 6.39
N ALA A 148 10.08 6.82 5.43
CA ALA A 148 9.37 8.08 5.20
C ALA A 148 7.91 7.84 4.78
N ALA A 149 7.67 6.88 3.89
CA ALA A 149 6.33 6.49 3.44
C ALA A 149 5.48 5.96 4.59
N VAL A 150 6.00 5.04 5.41
CA VAL A 150 5.29 4.52 6.59
C VAL A 150 5.02 5.64 7.60
N LYS A 151 5.99 6.52 7.88
CA LYS A 151 5.81 7.65 8.79
C LYS A 151 4.69 8.58 8.32
N LYS A 152 4.64 8.89 7.03
CA LYS A 152 3.57 9.70 6.44
C LYS A 152 2.22 9.00 6.50
N ALA A 153 2.15 7.71 6.19
CA ALA A 153 0.93 6.92 6.32
C ALA A 153 0.42 6.92 7.77
N LEU A 154 1.30 6.70 8.75
CA LEU A 154 0.97 6.75 10.18
C LEU A 154 0.44 8.13 10.60
N GLN A 155 1.08 9.22 10.17
CA GLN A 155 0.61 10.58 10.45
C GLN A 155 -0.81 10.82 9.94
N VAL A 156 -1.11 10.38 8.72
CA VAL A 156 -2.45 10.52 8.11
C VAL A 156 -3.49 9.69 8.87
N VAL A 157 -3.21 8.41 9.13
CA VAL A 157 -4.20 7.53 9.74
C VAL A 157 -4.41 7.81 11.23
N ILE A 158 -3.38 8.22 11.96
CA ILE A 158 -3.52 8.66 13.36
C ILE A 158 -4.31 9.97 13.42
N GLY A 159 -4.01 10.93 12.52
CA GLY A 159 -4.78 12.17 12.44
C GLY A 159 -6.28 11.90 12.16
N ALA A 160 -6.58 11.02 11.20
CA ALA A 160 -7.95 10.60 10.92
C ALA A 160 -8.58 9.84 12.10
N GLY A 161 -7.84 8.95 12.76
CA GLY A 161 -8.32 8.20 13.92
C GLY A 161 -8.67 9.11 15.10
N ILE A 162 -7.83 10.11 15.40
CA ILE A 162 -8.09 11.11 16.44
C ILE A 162 -9.34 11.93 16.10
N LEU A 163 -9.48 12.38 14.84
CA LEU A 163 -10.67 13.10 14.40
C LEU A 163 -11.94 12.26 14.61
N MET A 164 -11.90 10.96 14.27
CA MET A 164 -13.03 10.06 14.46
C MET A 164 -13.35 9.83 15.94
N ILE A 165 -12.34 9.71 16.82
CA ILE A 165 -12.55 9.66 18.27
C ILE A 165 -13.31 10.90 18.75
N ILE A 166 -12.86 12.10 18.34
CA ILE A 166 -13.48 13.35 18.76
C ILE A 166 -14.96 13.37 18.34
N VAL A 167 -15.27 12.97 17.10
CA VAL A 167 -16.65 12.92 16.61
C VAL A 167 -17.48 11.90 17.40
N PHE A 168 -16.95 10.72 17.67
CA PHE A 168 -17.68 9.63 18.33
C PHE A 168 -17.85 9.85 19.83
N GLU A 169 -16.93 10.54 20.50
CA GLU A 169 -17.04 10.85 21.92
C GLU A 169 -17.95 12.05 22.21
N ILE A 170 -17.85 13.10 21.38
CA ILE A 170 -18.63 14.34 21.55
C ILE A 170 -20.06 14.18 21.02
N PHE A 171 -20.23 13.51 19.87
CA PHE A 171 -21.52 13.42 19.17
C PHE A 171 -22.05 11.98 18.96
N PRO A 172 -21.96 11.05 19.95
CA PRO A 172 -22.37 9.66 19.75
C PRO A 172 -23.87 9.53 19.45
N ARG A 173 -24.71 10.37 20.07
CA ARG A 173 -26.17 10.35 19.87
C ARG A 173 -26.53 10.74 18.43
N GLN A 174 -25.89 11.78 17.90
CA GLN A 174 -26.09 12.25 16.54
C GLN A 174 -25.66 11.18 15.53
N VAL A 175 -24.53 10.52 15.78
CA VAL A 175 -24.08 9.39 14.96
C VAL A 175 -25.11 8.25 15.00
N ALA A 176 -25.62 7.87 16.17
CA ALA A 176 -26.67 6.85 16.28
C ALA A 176 -27.97 7.25 15.54
N LEU A 177 -28.35 8.53 15.57
CA LEU A 177 -29.53 9.04 14.85
C LEU A 177 -29.36 8.96 13.33
N LEU A 178 -28.14 9.13 12.79
CA LEU A 178 -27.88 8.94 11.35
C LEU A 178 -28.18 7.50 10.90
N PHE A 179 -28.07 6.54 11.81
CA PHE A 179 -28.42 5.13 11.57
C PHE A 179 -29.86 4.79 11.98
N ASN A 180 -30.72 5.81 12.11
CA ASN A 180 -32.16 5.65 12.35
C ASN A 180 -32.49 4.93 13.67
N VAL A 181 -31.66 5.11 14.71
CA VAL A 181 -31.95 4.62 16.07
C VAL A 181 -33.04 5.48 16.71
N LYS A 182 -34.20 4.87 17.00
CA LYS A 182 -35.39 5.60 17.50
C LYS A 182 -35.79 5.25 18.94
N THR A 183 -35.41 4.08 19.44
CA THR A 183 -35.77 3.63 20.80
C THR A 183 -34.72 4.06 21.80
N ASP A 184 -35.14 4.52 22.98
CA ASP A 184 -34.24 4.98 24.04
C ASP A 184 -33.31 3.86 24.54
N GLU A 185 -33.80 2.61 24.55
CA GLU A 185 -33.01 1.44 24.91
C GLU A 185 -31.86 1.20 23.94
N LEU A 186 -32.15 1.15 22.62
CA LEU A 186 -31.12 1.00 21.60
C LEU A 186 -30.19 2.20 21.56
N MET A 187 -30.69 3.41 21.81
CA MET A 187 -29.89 4.64 21.87
C MET A 187 -28.81 4.55 22.94
N ASN A 188 -29.15 4.07 24.14
CA ASN A 188 -28.18 3.92 25.22
C ASN A 188 -27.10 2.88 24.91
N ILE A 189 -27.49 1.75 24.30
CA ILE A 189 -26.54 0.71 23.85
C ILE A 189 -25.65 1.25 22.73
N ALA A 190 -26.22 1.94 21.74
CA ALA A 190 -25.50 2.49 20.61
C ALA A 190 -24.49 3.56 21.02
N ILE A 191 -24.86 4.48 21.93
CA ILE A 191 -23.93 5.50 22.45
C ILE A 191 -22.71 4.85 23.09
N MET A 192 -22.91 3.82 23.90
CA MET A 192 -21.83 3.10 24.54
C MET A 192 -20.95 2.35 23.53
N ALA A 193 -21.57 1.68 22.56
CA ALA A 193 -20.89 0.95 21.50
C ALA A 193 -20.03 1.90 20.65
N ILE A 194 -20.59 3.03 20.20
CA ILE A 194 -19.91 4.05 19.38
C ILE A 194 -18.68 4.62 20.09
N ARG A 195 -18.80 4.96 21.38
CA ARG A 195 -17.67 5.50 22.16
C ARG A 195 -16.52 4.51 22.29
N LEU A 196 -16.83 3.32 22.81
CA LEU A 196 -15.81 2.29 23.02
C LEU A 196 -15.19 1.80 21.71
N PHE A 197 -15.99 1.72 20.64
CA PHE A 197 -15.48 1.43 19.30
C PHE A 197 -14.61 2.57 18.74
N GLY A 198 -14.99 3.83 18.99
CA GLY A 198 -14.19 5.00 18.61
C GLY A 198 -12.78 4.93 19.18
N LEU A 199 -12.65 4.54 20.45
CA LEU A 199 -11.36 4.37 21.12
C LEU A 199 -10.44 3.33 20.45
N SER A 200 -10.99 2.31 19.77
CA SER A 200 -10.17 1.32 19.07
C SER A 200 -9.62 1.80 17.73
N LEU A 201 -10.23 2.83 17.12
CA LEU A 201 -9.91 3.26 15.74
C LEU A 201 -8.44 3.66 15.51
N PRO A 202 -7.76 4.42 16.37
CA PRO A 202 -6.34 4.75 16.15
C PRO A 202 -5.45 3.51 16.23
N PHE A 203 -5.75 2.58 17.14
CA PHE A 203 -4.97 1.35 17.26
C PHE A 203 -5.17 0.47 16.03
N PHE A 204 -6.42 0.28 15.61
CA PHE A 204 -6.78 -0.41 14.37
C PHE A 204 -6.08 0.21 13.16
N ALA A 205 -6.06 1.55 13.08
CA ALA A 205 -5.38 2.27 12.01
C ALA A 205 -3.88 1.95 11.93
N VAL A 206 -3.20 1.93 13.09
CA VAL A 206 -1.77 1.61 13.17
C VAL A 206 -1.53 0.14 12.80
N VAL A 207 -2.33 -0.80 13.32
CA VAL A 207 -2.25 -2.23 12.97
C VAL A 207 -2.40 -2.41 11.45
N TYR A 208 -3.38 -1.75 10.84
CA TYR A 208 -3.66 -1.87 9.41
C TYR A 208 -2.51 -1.36 8.53
N VAL A 209 -1.83 -0.28 8.96
CA VAL A 209 -0.60 0.21 8.30
C VAL A 209 0.51 -0.83 8.40
N PHE A 210 0.73 -1.45 9.57
CA PHE A 210 1.76 -2.48 9.71
C PHE A 210 1.47 -3.73 8.86
N ILE A 211 0.23 -4.23 8.84
CA ILE A 211 -0.18 -5.34 7.97
C ILE A 211 0.18 -5.02 6.51
N SER A 212 -0.23 -3.85 6.04
CA SER A 212 0.00 -3.40 4.66
C SER A 212 1.50 -3.27 4.35
N PHE A 213 2.28 -2.70 5.27
CA PHE A 213 3.72 -2.59 5.11
C PHE A 213 4.40 -3.95 4.99
N TYR A 214 4.13 -4.90 5.89
CA TYR A 214 4.75 -6.23 5.85
C TYR A 214 4.29 -7.06 4.65
N GLN A 215 3.07 -6.84 4.17
CA GLN A 215 2.55 -7.44 2.93
C GLN A 215 3.36 -6.97 1.72
N ALA A 216 3.68 -5.67 1.64
CA ALA A 216 4.47 -5.10 0.55
C ALA A 216 5.98 -5.37 0.65
N SER A 217 6.55 -5.42 1.86
CA SER A 217 8.00 -5.58 2.07
C SER A 217 8.48 -7.05 2.06
N ALA A 218 7.82 -7.93 1.31
CA ALA A 218 8.08 -9.39 1.22
C ALA A 218 8.09 -10.17 2.56
N LYS A 219 7.54 -9.62 3.66
CA LYS A 219 7.47 -10.27 4.98
C LYS A 219 6.10 -10.92 5.21
N ARG A 220 5.64 -11.66 4.19
CA ARG A 220 4.26 -12.19 4.12
C ARG A 220 3.88 -13.04 5.32
N GLY A 221 4.78 -13.88 5.82
CA GLY A 221 4.51 -14.72 7.00
C GLY A 221 4.17 -13.90 8.25
N PHE A 222 4.84 -12.76 8.47
CA PHE A 222 4.54 -11.89 9.60
C PHE A 222 3.23 -11.12 9.41
N ALA A 223 2.95 -10.64 8.19
CA ALA A 223 1.66 -10.03 7.86
C ALA A 223 0.48 -11.00 8.09
N ILE A 224 0.63 -12.27 7.69
CA ILE A 224 -0.37 -13.33 7.91
C ILE A 224 -0.55 -13.60 9.40
N ALA A 225 0.54 -13.68 10.19
CA ALA A 225 0.45 -13.88 11.63
C ALA A 225 -0.30 -12.72 12.32
N ILE A 226 -0.02 -11.46 11.95
CA ILE A 226 -0.73 -10.29 12.47
C ILE A 226 -2.22 -10.37 12.13
N THR A 227 -2.55 -10.68 10.87
CA THR A 227 -3.93 -10.83 10.40
C THR A 227 -4.68 -11.94 11.14
N LEU A 228 -4.03 -13.08 11.41
CA LEU A 228 -4.60 -14.18 12.17
C LEU A 228 -4.86 -13.80 13.63
N CYS A 229 -3.91 -13.08 14.25
CA CYS A 229 -4.05 -12.58 15.61
C CYS A 229 -5.20 -11.59 15.74
N GLU A 230 -5.28 -10.61 14.84
CA GLU A 230 -6.30 -9.57 14.80
C GLU A 230 -7.69 -10.13 14.43
N GLY A 231 -7.75 -11.06 13.48
CA GLY A 231 -9.00 -11.57 12.91
C GLY A 231 -9.58 -12.78 13.65
N LEU A 232 -8.79 -13.53 14.42
CA LEU A 232 -9.28 -14.76 15.05
C LEU A 232 -8.66 -15.04 16.43
N VAL A 233 -7.33 -15.13 16.52
CA VAL A 233 -6.65 -15.72 17.70
C VAL A 233 -6.85 -14.89 18.97
N PHE A 234 -6.85 -13.56 18.87
CA PHE A 234 -7.12 -12.70 20.03
C PHE A 234 -8.59 -12.33 20.14
N ILE A 235 -9.19 -11.87 19.04
CA ILE A 235 -10.55 -11.33 19.09
C ILE A 235 -11.60 -12.37 19.52
N VAL A 236 -11.55 -13.62 19.04
CA VAL A 236 -12.60 -14.62 19.35
C VAL A 236 -12.59 -15.00 20.84
N PRO A 237 -11.45 -15.38 21.45
CA PRO A 237 -11.40 -15.62 22.89
C PRO A 237 -11.78 -14.38 23.71
N LEU A 238 -11.32 -13.19 23.30
CA LEU A 238 -11.67 -11.95 23.98
C LEU A 238 -13.19 -11.71 23.98
N ILE A 239 -13.86 -11.87 22.83
CA ILE A 239 -15.32 -11.75 22.73
C ILE A 239 -15.99 -12.74 23.67
N LEU A 240 -15.63 -14.02 23.62
CA LEU A 240 -16.27 -15.06 24.43
C LEU A 240 -16.05 -14.89 25.94
N VAL A 241 -14.89 -14.38 26.36
CA VAL A 241 -14.56 -14.18 27.78
C VAL A 241 -15.12 -12.86 28.30
N LEU A 242 -14.80 -11.73 27.66
CA LEU A 242 -15.16 -10.41 28.17
C LEU A 242 -16.67 -10.16 28.15
N SER A 243 -17.36 -10.65 27.12
CA SER A 243 -18.82 -10.54 27.02
C SER A 243 -19.56 -11.25 28.17
N ARG A 244 -19.00 -12.36 28.67
CA ARG A 244 -19.56 -13.10 29.81
C ARG A 244 -19.20 -12.46 31.14
N LEU A 245 -17.98 -11.93 31.29
CA LEU A 245 -17.54 -11.25 32.50
C LEU A 245 -18.25 -9.91 32.72
N PHE A 246 -18.54 -9.18 31.64
CA PHE A 246 -19.14 -7.84 31.66
C PHE A 246 -20.44 -7.81 30.87
N THR A 247 -21.45 -8.52 31.36
CA THR A 247 -22.76 -8.67 30.71
C THR A 247 -23.58 -7.38 30.75
N LYS A 248 -23.37 -6.53 31.76
CA LYS A 248 -24.14 -5.29 31.96
C LYS A 248 -23.93 -4.32 30.80
N ASN A 249 -25.01 -3.97 30.10
CA ASN A 249 -25.04 -3.10 28.92
C ASN A 249 -24.12 -3.54 27.76
N GLY A 250 -23.65 -4.80 27.77
CA GLY A 250 -22.75 -5.34 26.75
C GLY A 250 -21.38 -4.67 26.68
N ILE A 251 -20.93 -3.98 27.73
CA ILE A 251 -19.60 -3.34 27.81
C ILE A 251 -18.49 -4.30 27.40
N GLY A 252 -18.60 -5.57 27.83
CA GLY A 252 -17.64 -6.62 27.51
C GLY A 252 -17.49 -6.86 26.02
N ILE A 253 -18.56 -6.71 25.23
CA ILE A 253 -18.50 -6.85 23.78
C ILE A 253 -17.68 -5.71 23.18
N TRP A 254 -17.97 -4.47 23.56
CA TRP A 254 -17.36 -3.30 22.94
C TRP A 254 -15.88 -3.11 23.35
N LEU A 255 -15.52 -3.47 24.59
CA LEU A 255 -14.12 -3.47 25.04
C LEU A 255 -13.24 -4.44 24.24
N THR A 256 -13.81 -5.47 23.63
CA THR A 256 -13.04 -6.44 22.85
C THR A 256 -12.32 -5.80 21.68
N PHE A 257 -12.92 -4.78 21.05
CA PHE A 257 -12.27 -4.05 19.96
C PHE A 257 -10.98 -3.38 20.43
N VAL A 258 -11.04 -2.60 21.53
CA VAL A 258 -9.87 -1.88 22.06
C VAL A 258 -8.79 -2.87 22.51
N ILE A 259 -9.18 -3.87 23.30
CA ILE A 259 -8.23 -4.83 23.87
C ILE A 259 -7.59 -5.68 22.76
N ASN A 260 -8.35 -6.07 21.73
CA ASN A 260 -7.82 -6.79 20.58
C ASN A 260 -6.71 -6.00 19.90
N GLU A 261 -6.96 -4.74 19.54
CA GLU A 261 -5.96 -3.94 18.84
C GLU A 261 -4.70 -3.71 19.69
N VAL A 262 -4.87 -3.51 21.00
CA VAL A 262 -3.73 -3.40 21.93
C VAL A 262 -2.93 -4.71 21.98
N CYS A 263 -3.60 -5.86 22.11
CA CYS A 263 -2.93 -7.17 22.09
C CYS A 263 -2.17 -7.41 20.78
N VAL A 264 -2.75 -7.04 19.64
CA VAL A 264 -2.10 -7.17 18.33
C VAL A 264 -0.87 -6.26 18.24
N LEU A 265 -0.97 -4.99 18.67
CA LEU A 265 0.17 -4.07 18.67
C LEU A 265 1.29 -4.53 19.60
N LEU A 266 0.95 -5.05 20.78
CA LEU A 266 1.92 -5.66 21.69
C LEU A 266 2.60 -6.87 21.05
N MET A 267 1.84 -7.72 20.36
CA MET A 267 2.40 -8.85 19.61
C MET A 267 3.36 -8.38 18.52
N ILE A 268 2.99 -7.36 17.73
CA ILE A 268 3.86 -6.77 16.71
C ILE A 268 5.17 -6.29 17.34
N PHE A 269 5.09 -5.58 18.47
CA PHE A 269 6.25 -5.06 19.17
C PHE A 269 7.15 -6.18 19.74
N ILE A 270 6.56 -7.16 20.43
CA ILE A 270 7.30 -8.28 21.06
C ILE A 270 7.95 -9.15 20.00
N VAL A 271 7.18 -9.63 19.01
CA VAL A 271 7.72 -10.49 17.95
C VAL A 271 8.71 -9.71 17.09
N GLY A 272 8.44 -8.44 16.81
CA GLY A 272 9.39 -7.56 16.13
C GLY A 272 10.74 -7.46 16.86
N ASN A 273 10.72 -7.30 18.18
CA ASN A 273 11.94 -7.26 19.01
C ASN A 273 12.66 -8.60 19.08
N ILE A 274 11.93 -9.73 19.12
CA ILE A 274 12.53 -11.07 19.07
C ILE A 274 13.20 -11.33 17.72
N ILE A 275 12.57 -10.92 16.62
CA ILE A 275 13.18 -11.04 15.30
C ILE A 275 14.42 -10.14 15.23
N LYS A 276 14.34 -8.91 15.74
CA LYS A 276 15.48 -7.99 15.84
C LYS A 276 16.65 -8.58 16.66
N SER A 277 16.38 -9.30 17.75
CA SER A 277 17.48 -9.88 18.56
C SER A 277 18.13 -11.10 17.90
N LYS A 278 17.41 -11.79 17.01
CA LYS A 278 17.89 -12.99 16.29
C LYS A 278 18.42 -12.71 14.89
N THR A 279 18.19 -11.53 14.34
CA THR A 279 18.54 -11.18 12.96
C THR A 279 19.20 -9.80 12.91
N ASN A 280 20.01 -9.55 11.89
CA ASN A 280 20.61 -8.23 11.64
C ASN A 280 19.56 -7.30 11.01
N LYS A 281 18.43 -7.06 11.69
CA LYS A 281 17.32 -6.22 11.22
C LYS A 281 17.09 -5.07 12.18
N ASP A 282 16.93 -3.87 11.63
CA ASP A 282 16.68 -2.65 12.38
C ASP A 282 15.23 -2.20 12.35
N ASN A 283 14.87 -1.52 13.45
CA ASN A 283 13.56 -0.91 13.73
C ASN A 283 12.39 -1.91 13.75
N ILE A 284 11.23 -1.44 14.21
CA ILE A 284 9.99 -2.22 14.23
C ILE A 284 9.58 -2.70 12.82
N LEU A 285 10.04 -2.01 11.77
CA LEU A 285 9.78 -2.37 10.36
C LEU A 285 10.59 -3.59 9.87
N LEU A 286 11.47 -4.15 10.70
CA LEU A 286 12.27 -5.34 10.36
C LEU A 286 13.06 -5.16 9.05
N LEU A 287 13.49 -3.95 8.75
CA LEU A 287 14.32 -3.65 7.58
C LEU A 287 15.74 -4.13 7.89
N ASP A 288 16.50 -4.61 6.91
CA ASP A 288 17.86 -5.08 7.18
C ASP A 288 18.69 -3.95 7.82
N SER A 289 19.42 -4.27 8.90
CA SER A 289 20.24 -3.31 9.65
C SER A 289 21.45 -2.92 8.81
N GLU A 290 21.90 -1.68 8.97
CA GLU A 290 22.99 -1.13 8.18
C GLU A 290 24.28 -1.93 8.37
N ILE A 291 24.65 -2.65 7.32
CA ILE A 291 26.06 -2.78 6.88
C ILE A 291 26.12 -2.45 5.38
N GLN A 292 25.43 -1.39 4.94
CA GLN A 292 25.62 -0.84 3.59
C GLN A 292 25.90 0.65 3.71
N LYS A 293 27.14 1.02 3.38
CA LYS A 293 27.51 2.41 3.18
C LYS A 293 26.66 2.91 2.02
N SER A 294 25.91 4.00 2.22
CA SER A 294 25.04 4.56 1.18
C SER A 294 25.22 6.07 1.00
N LEU A 295 25.19 6.51 -0.25
CA LEU A 295 25.19 7.90 -0.68
C LEU A 295 23.84 8.17 -1.37
N ASP A 296 23.16 9.23 -0.94
CA ASP A 296 21.80 9.57 -1.38
C ASP A 296 21.80 11.05 -1.79
N ILE A 297 21.65 11.32 -3.08
CA ILE A 297 21.81 12.66 -3.67
C ILE A 297 20.70 12.91 -4.69
N SER A 298 20.01 14.04 -4.55
CA SER A 298 19.15 14.60 -5.59
C SER A 298 19.88 15.71 -6.34
N ILE A 299 19.91 15.65 -7.67
CA ILE A 299 20.46 16.70 -8.52
C ILE A 299 19.39 17.25 -9.46
N LYS A 300 19.55 18.48 -9.94
CA LYS A 300 18.77 18.98 -11.07
C LYS A 300 19.24 18.32 -12.36
N ALA A 301 18.32 18.04 -13.28
CA ALA A 301 18.55 17.48 -14.61
C ALA A 301 19.33 18.43 -15.54
N GLU A 302 20.60 18.70 -15.21
CA GLU A 302 21.54 19.52 -15.98
C GLU A 302 22.87 18.75 -16.13
N VAL A 303 23.43 18.76 -17.34
CA VAL A 303 24.62 17.95 -17.69
C VAL A 303 25.81 18.26 -16.77
N ASN A 304 26.02 19.53 -16.39
CA ASN A 304 27.11 19.92 -15.48
C ASN A 304 27.00 19.27 -14.09
N ASN A 305 25.78 18.97 -13.63
CA ASN A 305 25.58 18.32 -12.33
C ASN A 305 25.95 16.83 -12.37
N ALA A 306 25.96 16.20 -13.55
CA ALA A 306 26.33 14.79 -13.71
C ALA A 306 27.82 14.56 -13.40
N THR A 307 28.69 15.48 -13.84
CA THR A 307 30.14 15.40 -13.56
C THR A 307 30.43 15.61 -12.08
N ILE A 308 29.78 16.58 -11.43
CA ILE A 308 29.90 16.80 -9.97
C ILE A 308 29.43 15.56 -9.18
N LEU A 309 28.39 14.91 -9.68
CA LEU A 309 27.88 13.68 -9.06
C LEU A 309 28.87 12.52 -9.23
N SER A 310 29.49 12.37 -10.40
CA SER A 310 30.55 11.40 -10.69
C SER A 310 31.67 11.48 -9.65
N GLU A 311 32.18 12.69 -9.40
CA GLU A 311 33.24 12.94 -8.41
C GLU A 311 32.80 12.53 -6.99
N LYS A 312 31.59 12.91 -6.57
CA LYS A 312 31.06 12.54 -5.25
C LYS A 312 30.92 11.04 -5.07
N VAL A 313 30.51 10.32 -6.12
CA VAL A 313 30.39 8.86 -6.11
C VAL A 313 31.76 8.21 -5.99
N CYS A 314 32.76 8.67 -6.75
CA CYS A 314 34.14 8.20 -6.63
C CYS A 314 34.68 8.41 -5.22
N THR A 315 34.59 9.63 -4.68
CA THR A 315 35.05 9.93 -3.31
C THR A 315 34.36 9.05 -2.28
N PHE A 316 33.05 8.91 -2.37
CA PHE A 316 32.28 8.05 -1.48
C PHE A 316 32.72 6.58 -1.57
N CYS A 317 32.97 6.05 -2.77
CA CYS A 317 33.46 4.68 -2.94
C CYS A 317 34.85 4.49 -2.33
N GLU A 318 35.79 5.40 -2.59
CA GLU A 318 37.15 5.36 -2.08
C GLU A 318 37.20 5.47 -0.54
N GLU A 319 36.49 6.44 0.04
CA GLU A 319 36.36 6.61 1.51
C GLU A 319 35.79 5.35 2.19
N ASN A 320 35.09 4.53 1.41
CA ASN A 320 34.44 3.34 1.88
C ASN A 320 35.17 2.03 1.58
N GLY A 321 36.41 2.10 1.08
CA GLY A 321 37.30 0.95 0.91
C GLY A 321 37.19 0.25 -0.44
N VAL A 322 36.51 0.85 -1.42
CA VAL A 322 36.48 0.37 -2.81
C VAL A 322 37.77 0.80 -3.51
N ASP A 323 38.38 -0.07 -4.31
CA ASP A 323 39.56 0.32 -5.08
C ASP A 323 39.26 1.36 -6.15
N LYS A 324 40.28 2.12 -6.52
CA LYS A 324 40.17 3.27 -7.44
C LYS A 324 39.62 2.89 -8.81
N SER A 325 39.90 1.68 -9.31
CA SER A 325 39.40 1.24 -10.62
C SER A 325 37.89 1.04 -10.57
N ARG A 326 37.38 0.36 -9.54
CA ARG A 326 35.93 0.17 -9.32
C ARG A 326 35.22 1.47 -8.96
N ALA A 327 35.83 2.35 -8.15
CA ALA A 327 35.28 3.66 -7.83
C ALA A 327 35.10 4.51 -9.09
N ASN A 328 36.12 4.59 -9.95
CA ASN A 328 36.05 5.31 -11.23
C ASN A 328 35.00 4.70 -12.18
N ALA A 329 34.90 3.36 -12.22
CA ALA A 329 33.88 2.68 -13.00
C ALA A 329 32.45 3.03 -12.52
N ALA A 330 32.23 3.13 -11.21
CA ALA A 330 30.96 3.55 -10.63
C ALA A 330 30.64 5.02 -10.92
N GLY A 331 31.62 5.93 -10.78
CA GLY A 331 31.46 7.35 -11.12
C GLY A 331 31.11 7.54 -12.60
N LEU A 332 31.88 6.91 -13.49
CA LEU A 332 31.62 6.94 -14.94
C LEU A 332 30.24 6.38 -15.28
N ALA A 333 29.83 5.28 -14.63
CA ALA A 333 28.51 4.70 -14.82
C ALA A 333 27.39 5.69 -14.45
N VAL A 334 27.51 6.36 -13.30
CA VAL A 334 26.55 7.37 -12.85
C VAL A 334 26.52 8.57 -13.79
N GLU A 335 27.68 9.07 -14.21
CA GLU A 335 27.79 10.21 -15.12
C GLU A 335 27.13 9.92 -16.47
N GLU A 336 27.55 8.86 -17.14
CA GLU A 336 27.04 8.47 -18.45
C GLU A 336 25.53 8.22 -18.43
N MET A 337 25.01 7.55 -17.39
CA MET A 337 23.57 7.31 -17.29
C MET A 337 22.79 8.59 -17.02
N THR A 338 23.29 9.45 -16.14
CA THR A 338 22.64 10.72 -15.83
C THR A 338 22.61 11.61 -17.07
N VAL A 339 23.71 11.70 -17.82
CA VAL A 339 23.77 12.46 -19.08
C VAL A 339 22.80 11.89 -20.11
N ASN A 340 22.73 10.56 -20.26
CA ASN A 340 21.79 9.93 -21.19
C ASN A 340 20.33 10.18 -20.78
N ILE A 341 19.99 10.04 -19.49
CA ILE A 341 18.64 10.33 -18.98
C ILE A 341 18.27 11.80 -19.20
N ILE A 342 19.18 12.74 -18.96
CA ILE A 342 18.94 14.17 -19.22
C ILE A 342 18.71 14.40 -20.73
N THR A 343 19.59 13.85 -21.57
CA THR A 343 19.58 14.08 -23.03
C THR A 343 18.34 13.48 -23.70
N TYR A 344 17.95 12.26 -23.32
CA TYR A 344 16.86 11.54 -23.97
C TYR A 344 15.53 11.63 -23.21
N GLY A 345 15.57 11.66 -21.88
CA GLY A 345 14.39 11.70 -21.02
C GLY A 345 13.83 13.11 -20.75
N TYR A 346 14.67 14.15 -20.80
CA TYR A 346 14.29 15.53 -20.45
C TYR A 346 14.37 16.54 -21.60
N LYS A 347 14.24 16.09 -22.87
CA LYS A 347 14.35 16.89 -24.12
C LYS A 347 13.64 18.27 -24.13
N MET A 348 12.63 18.49 -23.28
CA MET A 348 11.84 19.74 -23.21
C MET A 348 11.54 20.26 -21.79
N LYS A 349 12.01 19.60 -20.72
CA LYS A 349 11.70 19.97 -19.33
C LYS A 349 12.98 20.34 -18.57
N LYS A 350 13.13 21.63 -18.26
CA LYS A 350 14.21 22.14 -17.38
C LYS A 350 13.73 22.16 -15.91
N ASN A 351 14.65 22.06 -14.95
CA ASN A 351 14.41 22.13 -13.49
C ASN A 351 13.72 20.94 -12.80
N GLU A 352 13.69 19.76 -13.40
CA GLU A 352 13.24 18.54 -12.70
C GLU A 352 14.41 17.88 -11.96
N ASN A 353 14.12 17.14 -10.88
CA ASN A 353 15.13 16.47 -10.07
C ASN A 353 15.32 15.01 -10.50
N ILE A 354 16.56 14.54 -10.44
CA ILE A 354 16.96 13.14 -10.58
C ILE A 354 17.52 12.70 -9.23
N ASP A 355 17.00 11.59 -8.69
CA ASP A 355 17.46 11.03 -7.43
C ASP A 355 18.42 9.87 -7.71
N ILE A 356 19.62 9.93 -7.13
CA ILE A 356 20.64 8.89 -7.26
C ILE A 356 20.98 8.33 -5.88
N ILE A 357 20.94 7.00 -5.77
CA ILE A 357 21.38 6.28 -4.59
C ILE A 357 22.49 5.32 -4.98
N VAL A 358 23.65 5.43 -4.31
CA VAL A 358 24.76 4.49 -4.44
C VAL A 358 24.92 3.73 -3.14
N ARG A 359 24.98 2.40 -3.20
CA ARG A 359 25.21 1.52 -2.06
C ARG A 359 26.40 0.61 -2.30
N ILE A 360 27.16 0.36 -1.25
CA ILE A 360 28.28 -0.58 -1.25
C ILE A 360 27.89 -1.76 -0.37
N ASN A 361 27.86 -2.96 -0.96
CA ASN A 361 27.53 -4.21 -0.28
C ASN A 361 28.66 -5.22 -0.49
N GLY A 362 29.61 -5.25 0.45
CA GLY A 362 30.85 -6.01 0.27
C GLY A 362 31.61 -5.51 -0.96
N ASP A 363 31.76 -6.37 -1.96
CA ASP A 363 32.45 -6.07 -3.22
C ASP A 363 31.57 -5.48 -4.33
N GLU A 364 30.26 -5.42 -4.13
CA GLU A 364 29.29 -4.99 -5.15
C GLU A 364 28.84 -3.55 -4.93
N ILE A 365 28.83 -2.76 -6.00
CA ILE A 365 28.34 -1.37 -5.99
C ILE A 365 26.98 -1.33 -6.69
N ILE A 366 25.95 -0.94 -5.94
CA ILE A 366 24.58 -0.84 -6.46
C ILE A 366 24.27 0.63 -6.67
N ILE A 367 24.09 1.03 -7.92
CA ILE A 367 23.69 2.37 -8.33
C ILE A 367 22.22 2.32 -8.70
N ARG A 368 21.43 3.23 -8.15
CA ARG A 368 20.04 3.45 -8.50
C ARG A 368 19.87 4.88 -8.99
N ILE A 369 19.21 5.04 -10.13
CA ILE A 369 18.84 6.35 -10.67
C ILE A 369 17.32 6.37 -10.87
N ARG A 370 16.66 7.36 -10.29
CA ARG A 370 15.21 7.58 -10.40
C ARG A 370 14.94 8.94 -11.00
N ASP A 371 14.08 8.96 -12.01
CA ASP A 371 13.68 10.19 -12.71
C ASP A 371 12.19 10.18 -13.08
N ASN A 372 11.64 11.34 -13.41
CA ASN A 372 10.25 11.53 -13.85
C ASN A 372 10.15 11.93 -15.34
N GLY A 373 11.22 11.70 -16.11
CA GLY A 373 11.33 11.99 -17.53
C GLY A 373 10.51 11.05 -18.41
N ILE A 374 10.63 11.26 -19.73
CA ILE A 374 10.08 10.35 -20.74
C ILE A 374 10.72 8.97 -20.54
N PRO A 375 9.95 7.87 -20.58
CA PRO A 375 10.50 6.54 -20.34
C PRO A 375 11.62 6.23 -21.33
N PHE A 376 12.78 5.94 -20.78
CA PHE A 376 14.00 5.72 -21.51
C PHE A 376 14.77 4.60 -20.82
N ASN A 377 14.83 3.43 -21.45
CA ASN A 377 15.69 2.33 -21.03
C ASN A 377 17.02 2.45 -21.79
N PRO A 378 18.13 2.88 -21.16
CA PRO A 378 19.39 3.08 -21.87
C PRO A 378 19.95 1.78 -22.48
N PHE A 379 19.55 0.61 -21.96
CA PHE A 379 20.09 -0.69 -22.38
C PHE A 379 19.40 -1.30 -23.60
N GLU A 380 18.13 -0.90 -23.85
CA GLU A 380 17.29 -1.37 -24.97
C GLU A 380 17.07 -0.30 -26.05
N TYR A 381 17.51 0.94 -25.82
CA TYR A 381 17.32 2.02 -26.77
C TYR A 381 18.09 1.79 -28.07
N ILE A 382 17.35 1.75 -29.18
CA ILE A 382 17.89 1.73 -30.54
C ILE A 382 17.60 3.11 -31.14
N PRO A 383 18.61 3.88 -31.60
CA PRO A 383 18.40 5.20 -32.18
C PRO A 383 17.52 5.13 -33.43
N ASP A 384 16.67 6.14 -33.64
CA ASP A 384 15.88 6.28 -34.86
C ASP A 384 16.80 6.51 -36.08
N LYS A 385 16.43 5.93 -37.23
CA LYS A 385 17.25 5.94 -38.47
C LYS A 385 17.55 7.34 -39.01
N ASP A 386 16.79 8.36 -38.58
CA ASP A 386 16.95 9.76 -38.99
C ASP A 386 17.86 10.58 -38.06
N MET A 387 18.40 9.98 -36.97
CA MET A 387 19.36 10.63 -36.06
C MET A 387 20.79 10.09 -36.22
N LYS A 388 21.27 9.96 -37.47
CA LYS A 388 22.65 9.52 -37.78
C LYS A 388 23.76 10.47 -37.32
N GLU A 389 23.45 11.68 -36.86
CA GLU A 389 24.47 12.64 -36.37
C GLU A 389 24.87 12.44 -34.89
N ILE A 390 24.28 11.49 -34.17
CA ILE A 390 24.60 11.22 -32.76
C ILE A 390 25.12 9.78 -32.58
N GLU A 391 25.96 9.31 -33.51
CA GLU A 391 26.75 8.08 -33.29
C GLU A 391 27.86 8.28 -32.25
N SER A 392 28.22 9.52 -31.88
CA SER A 392 29.31 9.81 -30.93
C SER A 392 28.95 9.62 -29.45
N ASN A 393 27.66 9.66 -29.07
CA ASN A 393 27.23 9.54 -27.66
C ASN A 393 26.80 8.10 -27.26
N ILE A 394 26.89 7.13 -28.17
CA ILE A 394 26.60 5.71 -27.87
C ILE A 394 27.79 5.04 -27.14
N GLY A 395 28.97 5.68 -27.13
CA GLY A 395 30.17 5.16 -26.45
C GLY A 395 29.96 4.85 -24.97
N GLY A 396 29.24 5.72 -24.24
CA GLY A 396 28.98 5.55 -22.81
C GLY A 396 28.16 4.30 -22.48
N ILE A 397 27.13 3.99 -23.28
CA ILE A 397 26.26 2.82 -23.07
C ILE A 397 27.03 1.51 -23.33
N ALA A 398 27.93 1.50 -24.31
CA ALA A 398 28.76 0.33 -24.60
C ALA A 398 29.79 0.07 -23.47
N ILE A 399 30.35 1.12 -22.87
CA ILE A 399 31.23 1.02 -21.70
C ILE A 399 30.45 0.51 -20.49
N LEU A 400 29.25 1.06 -20.26
CA LEU A 400 28.33 0.62 -19.21
C LEU A 400 27.95 -0.86 -19.31
N LYS A 401 27.65 -1.37 -20.52
CA LYS A 401 27.38 -2.80 -20.73
C LYS A 401 28.57 -3.72 -20.40
N LYS A 402 29.80 -3.20 -20.42
CA LYS A 402 31.00 -3.95 -20.01
C LYS A 402 31.27 -3.87 -18.51
N ILE A 403 30.91 -2.75 -17.87
CA ILE A 403 31.16 -2.50 -16.46
C ILE A 403 30.05 -3.08 -15.57
N ALA A 404 28.80 -3.04 -16.01
CA ALA A 404 27.67 -3.52 -15.23
C ALA A 404 27.56 -5.05 -15.25
N ARG A 405 27.52 -5.67 -14.06
CA ARG A 405 27.13 -7.07 -13.86
C ARG A 405 25.68 -7.33 -14.22
N SER A 406 24.80 -6.40 -13.87
CA SER A 406 23.38 -6.45 -14.22
C SER A 406 22.80 -5.05 -14.27
N ALA A 407 21.80 -4.86 -15.13
CA ALA A 407 21.01 -3.65 -15.17
C ALA A 407 19.52 -4.00 -15.28
N GLU A 408 18.71 -3.38 -14.43
CA GLU A 408 17.27 -3.57 -14.39
C GLU A 408 16.59 -2.21 -14.55
N TYR A 409 15.72 -2.12 -15.57
CA TYR A 409 14.89 -0.95 -15.79
C TYR A 409 13.44 -1.28 -15.45
N SER A 410 12.79 -0.39 -14.70
CA SER A 410 11.38 -0.50 -14.37
C SER A 410 10.74 0.88 -14.41
N ARG A 411 9.46 0.92 -14.81
CA ARG A 411 8.65 2.14 -14.72
C ARG A 411 7.47 1.92 -13.80
N ALA A 412 7.41 2.66 -12.71
CA ALA A 412 6.35 2.54 -11.72
C ALA A 412 5.95 3.92 -11.17
N LEU A 413 4.66 4.13 -10.96
CA LEU A 413 4.10 5.36 -10.37
C LEU A 413 4.53 6.67 -11.08
N GLY A 414 4.76 6.60 -12.40
CA GLY A 414 5.20 7.76 -13.20
C GLY A 414 6.71 8.04 -13.15
N PHE A 415 7.47 7.24 -12.39
CA PHE A 415 8.93 7.33 -12.32
C PHE A 415 9.58 6.22 -13.13
N ASN A 416 10.67 6.56 -13.79
CA ASN A 416 11.62 5.61 -14.34
C ASN A 416 12.62 5.28 -13.24
N ASN A 417 12.96 4.00 -13.11
CA ASN A 417 13.89 3.54 -12.11
C ASN A 417 14.86 2.56 -12.77
N LEU A 418 16.14 2.91 -12.69
CA LEU A 418 17.24 2.16 -13.27
C LEU A 418 18.17 1.71 -12.16
N ILE A 419 18.35 0.41 -12.02
CA ILE A 419 19.25 -0.21 -11.04
C ILE A 419 20.39 -0.86 -11.79
N ILE A 420 21.62 -0.51 -11.42
CA ILE A 420 22.86 -1.02 -12.00
C ILE A 420 23.65 -1.67 -10.86
N LYS A 421 24.17 -2.87 -11.11
CA LYS A 421 25.15 -3.50 -10.24
C LYS A 421 26.48 -3.51 -10.97
N VAL A 422 27.49 -2.90 -10.35
CA VAL A 422 28.87 -2.83 -10.84
C VAL A 422 29.73 -3.77 -10.02
#